data_AF-A0ABD5X2N0-F1
#
_entry.id   AF-A0ABD5X2N0-F1
#
_cell.length_a   1.000
_cell.length_b   1.000
_cell.length_c   1.000
_cell.angle_alpha   90.00
_cell.angle_beta   90.00
_cell.angle_gamma   90.00
#
_symmetry.space_group_name_H-M   'P 1'
#
loop_
_entity.id
_entity.type
_entity.pdbx_description
1 polymer ?
#
loop_
_entity_poly.entity_id
_entity_poly.type
_entity_poly.pdbx_seq_one_letter_code
_entity_poly.pdbx_strand_id
1 'polypeptide(L)'
;MLPPRSTAASVLVVALVLTSGCLGNPGQPTTESVSTAPPPTTTATATTTTPATPTETPSGTAYASQRPDPSQSVTLENRWNQTVSIRVTVVRVATGETVLNETFAVDPGEEVAAYNTVEADPQGIERFAVTATALNATESVSIETSRCYGGAYVSITEDGALFATYAIC
;
A
#
# COMPACT_ATOMS: atom_id res chain seq x y z
N MET A 1 -11.85 -45.24 -17.29
CA MET A 1 -12.80 -44.17 -17.68
C MET A 1 -11.97 -42.99 -18.15
N LEU A 2 -12.04 -42.64 -19.45
CA LEU A 2 -11.34 -41.50 -20.04
C LEU A 2 -12.14 -40.20 -19.82
N PRO A 3 -11.50 -39.03 -19.68
CA PRO A 3 -12.17 -37.73 -19.72
C PRO A 3 -12.35 -37.23 -21.17
N PRO A 4 -13.41 -36.47 -21.49
CA PRO A 4 -13.50 -35.74 -22.75
C PRO A 4 -12.83 -34.36 -22.65
N ARG A 5 -12.08 -34.01 -23.71
CA ARG A 5 -11.54 -32.68 -24.03
C ARG A 5 -12.64 -31.75 -24.56
N SER A 6 -12.56 -30.44 -24.32
CA SER A 6 -13.16 -29.43 -25.21
C SER A 6 -12.43 -28.08 -25.20
N THR A 7 -11.85 -27.83 -26.38
CA THR A 7 -11.54 -26.62 -27.16
C THR A 7 -11.57 -25.19 -26.60
N ALA A 8 -10.53 -24.46 -27.02
CA ALA A 8 -10.26 -23.03 -26.91
C ALA A 8 -11.14 -22.12 -27.80
N ALA A 9 -11.16 -20.82 -27.49
CA ALA A 9 -11.43 -19.74 -28.44
C ALA A 9 -10.69 -18.45 -28.04
N SER A 10 -9.83 -17.95 -28.94
CA SER A 10 -9.22 -16.61 -28.95
C SER A 10 -10.14 -15.56 -29.62
N VAL A 11 -9.66 -14.30 -29.77
CA VAL A 11 -10.17 -13.13 -30.57
C VAL A 11 -10.75 -12.03 -29.65
N LEU A 12 -10.46 -10.71 -29.71
CA LEU A 12 -9.65 -9.83 -30.57
C LEU A 12 -9.65 -8.39 -29.97
N VAL A 13 -8.60 -7.64 -30.28
CA VAL A 13 -8.28 -6.23 -30.03
C VAL A 13 -9.38 -5.23 -30.43
N VAL A 14 -9.58 -4.16 -29.64
CA VAL A 14 -9.96 -2.82 -30.15
C VAL A 14 -9.26 -1.73 -29.33
N ALA A 15 -8.47 -0.90 -30.02
CA ALA A 15 -7.91 0.36 -29.52
C ALA A 15 -8.88 1.51 -29.79
N LEU A 16 -9.00 2.46 -28.86
CA LEU A 16 -9.68 3.74 -29.10
C LEU A 16 -8.83 4.90 -28.56
N VAL A 17 -8.36 5.74 -29.48
CA VAL A 17 -7.80 7.09 -29.28
C VAL A 17 -8.95 8.09 -29.40
N LEU A 18 -8.90 9.27 -28.73
CA LEU A 18 -9.52 10.58 -29.07
C LEU A 18 -9.29 11.55 -27.88
N THR A 19 -8.44 12.61 -27.89
CA THR A 19 -8.45 13.97 -28.52
C THR A 19 -8.77 15.13 -27.54
N SER A 20 -7.97 16.21 -27.65
CA SER A 20 -8.23 17.67 -27.37
C SER A 20 -8.61 18.11 -25.94
N GLY A 21 -8.21 19.26 -25.38
CA GLY A 21 -7.65 20.53 -25.86
C GLY A 21 -8.37 21.71 -25.14
N CYS A 22 -7.64 22.78 -24.77
CA CYS A 22 -8.04 24.22 -24.60
C CYS A 22 -7.10 24.93 -23.61
N LEU A 23 -6.19 25.83 -24.05
CA LEU A 23 -6.39 27.29 -24.22
C LEU A 23 -7.05 27.93 -22.97
N GLY A 24 -6.45 28.81 -22.16
CA GLY A 24 -5.56 29.94 -22.43
C GLY A 24 -6.37 31.24 -22.53
N ASN A 25 -6.33 32.15 -21.54
CA ASN A 25 -6.65 33.57 -21.75
C ASN A 25 -5.95 34.52 -20.73
N PRO A 26 -5.45 35.71 -21.16
CA PRO A 26 -4.58 36.62 -20.41
C PRO A 26 -5.36 37.75 -19.70
N GLY A 27 -4.63 38.57 -18.94
CA GLY A 27 -5.20 39.56 -18.02
C GLY A 27 -5.48 40.98 -18.54
N GLN A 28 -6.05 41.75 -17.59
CA GLN A 28 -6.16 43.23 -17.45
C GLN A 28 -7.11 44.01 -18.39
N PRO A 29 -7.46 45.29 -18.12
CA PRO A 29 -7.41 46.11 -16.88
C PRO A 29 -8.66 47.01 -16.60
N THR A 30 -8.54 47.88 -15.56
CA THR A 30 -9.19 49.21 -15.34
C THR A 30 -10.66 49.21 -14.83
N THR A 31 -11.10 50.02 -13.86
CA THR A 31 -10.84 51.45 -13.59
C THR A 31 -11.14 51.85 -12.14
N GLU A 32 -10.39 52.88 -11.73
CA GLU A 32 -10.36 53.66 -10.49
C GLU A 32 -11.72 54.19 -9.97
N SER A 33 -11.77 54.42 -8.65
CA SER A 33 -12.40 55.63 -8.09
C SER A 33 -11.71 56.01 -6.78
N VAL A 34 -11.02 57.14 -6.82
CA VAL A 34 -10.41 57.84 -5.70
C VAL A 34 -11.52 58.52 -4.88
N SER A 35 -11.48 58.40 -3.56
CA SER A 35 -12.22 59.27 -2.64
C SER A 35 -11.41 59.52 -1.37
N THR A 36 -11.09 60.79 -1.16
CA THR A 36 -10.28 61.34 -0.07
C THR A 36 -11.13 61.59 1.17
N ALA A 37 -10.72 61.09 2.34
CA ALA A 37 -11.28 61.44 3.66
C ALA A 37 -10.26 61.17 4.80
N PRO A 38 -10.36 61.86 5.96
CA PRO A 38 -9.25 62.36 6.79
C PRO A 38 -8.59 61.30 7.68
N PRO A 39 -7.42 61.57 8.33
CA PRO A 39 -6.71 60.56 9.10
C PRO A 39 -7.42 60.29 10.44
N PRO A 40 -7.83 59.05 10.76
CA PRO A 40 -8.21 58.71 12.10
C PRO A 40 -7.00 58.25 12.91
N THR A 41 -6.82 58.93 14.03
CA THR A 41 -6.15 58.57 15.28
C THR A 41 -5.84 57.07 15.44
N THR A 42 -4.57 56.75 15.74
CA THR A 42 -4.10 55.43 16.16
C THR A 42 -4.82 54.97 17.43
N THR A 43 -5.81 54.10 17.26
CA THR A 43 -6.33 53.22 18.31
C THR A 43 -5.76 51.84 18.04
N ALA A 44 -5.04 51.26 19.01
CA ALA A 44 -4.55 49.90 18.94
C ALA A 44 -5.73 48.93 18.87
N THR A 45 -6.09 48.51 17.66
CA THR A 45 -6.94 47.35 17.45
C THR A 45 -6.11 46.12 17.75
N ALA A 46 -6.42 45.41 18.83
CA ALA A 46 -5.93 44.07 19.02
C ALA A 46 -6.40 43.24 17.81
N THR A 47 -5.47 42.91 16.92
CA THR A 47 -5.72 41.97 15.84
C THR A 47 -5.96 40.62 16.51
N THR A 48 -7.22 40.24 16.65
CA THR A 48 -7.57 38.85 16.91
C THR A 48 -7.09 38.06 15.71
N THR A 49 -5.88 37.52 15.79
CA THR A 49 -5.36 36.62 14.77
C THR A 49 -6.28 35.42 14.74
N THR A 50 -7.16 35.34 13.75
CA THR A 50 -7.85 34.11 13.39
C THR A 50 -6.77 33.02 13.29
N PRO A 51 -6.85 31.93 14.07
CA PRO A 51 -5.94 30.81 13.88
C PRO A 51 -6.04 30.39 12.42
N ALA A 52 -4.92 30.41 11.70
CA ALA A 52 -4.87 29.87 10.36
C ALA A 52 -5.42 28.43 10.44
N THR A 53 -6.50 28.15 9.73
CA THR A 53 -6.95 26.78 9.50
C THR A 53 -5.73 26.01 8.97
N PRO A 54 -5.34 24.88 9.58
CA PRO A 54 -4.22 24.11 9.07
C PRO A 54 -4.51 23.79 7.62
N THR A 55 -3.60 24.18 6.73
CA THR A 55 -3.60 23.73 5.35
C THR A 55 -3.44 22.21 5.38
N GLU A 56 -4.55 21.47 5.35
CA GLU A 56 -4.47 20.05 5.04
C GLU A 56 -3.96 19.93 3.60
N THR A 57 -2.80 19.30 3.43
CA THR A 57 -2.57 18.19 2.48
C THR A 57 -1.06 18.05 2.21
N PRO A 58 -0.53 16.83 2.38
CA PRO A 58 -0.06 16.15 1.18
C PRO A 58 -0.85 14.86 0.97
N SER A 59 -1.48 14.71 -0.18
CA SER A 59 -1.85 13.43 -0.75
C SER A 59 -0.61 12.92 -1.47
N GLY A 60 -0.28 11.64 -1.28
CA GLY A 60 0.91 11.03 -1.87
C GLY A 60 1.59 10.02 -0.95
N THR A 61 2.60 9.34 -1.48
CA THR A 61 3.30 8.22 -0.84
C THR A 61 3.93 8.61 0.51
N ALA A 62 4.59 9.78 0.57
CA ALA A 62 5.21 10.29 1.79
C ALA A 62 4.22 10.56 2.93
N TYR A 63 2.98 10.92 2.63
CA TYR A 63 1.94 11.07 3.64
C TYR A 63 1.43 9.71 4.10
N ALA A 64 1.15 8.81 3.15
CA ALA A 64 0.68 7.46 3.45
C ALA A 64 1.69 6.68 4.31
N SER A 65 2.99 6.83 4.05
CA SER A 65 4.05 6.15 4.81
C SER A 65 4.17 6.62 6.26
N GLN A 66 3.57 7.76 6.62
CA GLN A 66 3.56 8.29 7.99
C GLN A 66 2.25 8.01 8.73
N ARG A 67 1.28 7.37 8.06
CA ARG A 67 -0.03 7.05 8.67
C ARG A 67 -0.07 5.58 9.04
N PRO A 68 -0.29 5.25 10.32
CA PRO A 68 -0.45 3.86 10.74
C PRO A 68 -1.58 3.17 9.99
N ASP A 69 -1.32 1.92 9.61
CA ASP A 69 -2.30 0.93 9.23
C ASP A 69 -1.87 -0.41 9.86
N PRO A 70 -2.50 -0.84 10.96
CA PRO A 70 -2.08 -2.02 11.69
C PRO A 70 -2.32 -3.32 10.91
N SER A 71 -3.12 -3.31 9.85
CA SER A 71 -3.59 -4.53 9.18
C SER A 71 -2.83 -4.79 7.88
N GLN A 72 -1.69 -5.48 7.99
CA GLN A 72 -0.93 -5.98 6.85
C GLN A 72 -1.01 -7.51 6.80
N SER A 73 -1.50 -8.05 5.70
CA SER A 73 -1.63 -9.50 5.52
C SER A 73 -0.31 -10.16 5.16
N VAL A 74 -0.11 -11.39 5.60
CA VAL A 74 0.89 -12.31 5.08
C VAL A 74 0.16 -13.41 4.33
N THR A 75 0.30 -13.43 3.01
CA THR A 75 -0.39 -14.39 2.14
C THR A 75 0.62 -15.36 1.55
N LEU A 76 0.27 -16.65 1.56
CA LEU A 76 1.04 -17.71 0.92
C LEU A 76 0.34 -18.11 -0.36
N GLU A 77 1.10 -18.35 -1.41
CA GLU A 77 0.58 -18.79 -2.70
C GLU A 77 1.44 -19.95 -3.21
N ASN A 78 0.79 -21.00 -3.72
CA ASN A 78 1.50 -22.10 -4.36
C ASN A 78 1.10 -22.25 -5.83
N ARG A 79 1.90 -21.71 -6.74
CA ARG A 79 1.70 -21.88 -8.19
C ARG A 79 2.34 -23.14 -8.75
N TRP A 80 3.00 -23.94 -7.92
CA TRP A 80 3.56 -25.21 -8.32
C TRP A 80 2.49 -26.30 -8.39
N ASN A 81 2.84 -27.45 -8.98
CA ASN A 81 1.92 -28.57 -9.20
C ASN A 81 1.93 -29.61 -8.08
N GLN A 82 2.57 -29.32 -6.94
CA GLN A 82 2.62 -30.19 -5.76
C GLN A 82 2.24 -29.39 -4.52
N THR A 83 1.60 -30.03 -3.55
CA THR A 83 1.40 -29.44 -2.22
C THR A 83 2.76 -29.15 -1.58
N VAL A 84 2.92 -27.94 -1.02
CA VAL A 84 4.17 -27.51 -0.38
C VAL A 84 3.92 -27.19 1.09
N SER A 85 4.83 -27.66 1.96
CA SER A 85 4.90 -27.20 3.34
C SER A 85 5.78 -25.96 3.44
N ILE A 86 5.19 -24.84 3.83
CA ILE A 86 5.86 -23.54 3.99
C ILE A 86 5.90 -23.20 5.48
N ARG A 87 7.09 -23.15 6.06
CA ARG A 87 7.28 -22.63 7.41
C ARG A 87 7.36 -21.12 7.36
N VAL A 88 6.53 -20.43 8.14
CA VAL A 88 6.48 -18.97 8.23
C VAL A 88 6.82 -18.56 9.65
N THR A 89 7.71 -17.58 9.77
CA THR A 89 8.03 -16.92 11.03
C THR A 89 7.88 -15.42 10.88
N VAL A 90 7.06 -14.80 11.72
CA VAL A 90 6.84 -13.35 11.75
C VAL A 90 7.40 -12.81 13.05
N VAL A 91 8.33 -11.86 12.93
CA VAL A 91 9.04 -11.26 14.08
C VAL A 91 8.83 -9.76 14.09
N ARG A 92 8.42 -9.22 15.23
CA ARG A 92 8.41 -7.79 15.50
C ARG A 92 9.85 -7.30 15.63
N VAL A 93 10.30 -6.49 14.68
CA VAL A 93 11.74 -6.15 14.53
C VAL A 93 12.28 -5.38 15.75
N ALA A 94 11.48 -4.47 16.31
CA ALA A 94 11.92 -3.61 17.41
C ALA A 94 12.21 -4.38 18.71
N THR A 95 11.47 -5.46 18.97
CA THR A 95 11.57 -6.23 20.23
C THR A 95 12.21 -7.60 20.05
N GLY A 96 12.26 -8.12 18.82
CA GLY A 96 12.65 -9.51 18.53
C GLY A 96 11.56 -10.52 18.90
N GLU A 97 10.36 -10.08 19.27
CA GLU A 97 9.25 -10.96 19.60
C GLU A 97 8.76 -11.71 18.37
N THR A 98 8.63 -13.04 18.49
CA THR A 98 8.05 -13.88 17.45
C THR A 98 6.55 -13.95 17.65
N VAL A 99 5.79 -13.34 16.73
CA VAL A 99 4.32 -13.27 16.78
C VAL A 99 3.65 -14.40 15.97
N LEU A 100 4.39 -15.04 15.06
CA LEU A 100 3.98 -16.26 14.35
C LEU A 100 5.18 -17.18 14.14
N ASN A 101 5.00 -18.48 14.34
CA ASN A 101 5.96 -19.52 13.95
C ASN A 101 5.22 -20.81 13.66
N GLU A 102 4.69 -20.92 12.44
CA GLU A 102 3.82 -22.03 12.03
C GLU A 102 4.26 -22.60 10.68
N THR A 103 3.75 -23.79 10.34
CA THR A 103 3.97 -24.43 9.04
C THR A 103 2.63 -24.70 8.39
N PHE A 104 2.46 -24.21 7.17
CA PHE A 104 1.24 -24.33 6.38
C PHE A 104 1.46 -25.33 5.25
N ALA A 105 0.52 -26.24 5.04
CA ALA A 105 0.43 -27.01 3.81
C ALA A 105 -0.43 -26.21 2.83
N VAL A 106 0.11 -25.90 1.65
CA VAL A 106 -0.57 -25.11 0.62
C VAL A 106 -0.70 -25.98 -0.62
N ASP A 107 -1.95 -26.27 -1.03
CA ASP A 107 -2.21 -27.12 -2.19
C ASP A 107 -1.91 -26.40 -3.52
N PRO A 108 -1.77 -27.13 -4.65
CA PRO A 108 -1.54 -26.53 -5.96
C PRO A 108 -2.63 -25.52 -6.35
N GLY A 109 -2.21 -24.30 -6.70
CA GLY A 109 -3.08 -23.20 -7.08
C GLY A 109 -3.83 -22.55 -5.90
N GLU A 110 -3.49 -22.89 -4.67
CA GLU A 110 -4.13 -22.34 -3.47
C GLU A 110 -3.42 -21.08 -2.97
N GLU A 111 -4.22 -20.16 -2.41
CA GLU A 111 -3.77 -19.03 -1.61
C GLU A 111 -4.24 -19.21 -0.16
N VAL A 112 -3.34 -19.00 0.81
CA VAL A 112 -3.62 -19.13 2.25
C VAL A 112 -3.25 -17.82 2.94
N ALA A 113 -4.18 -17.24 3.70
CA ALA A 113 -3.88 -16.13 4.62
C ALA A 113 -3.21 -16.70 5.88
N ALA A 114 -1.89 -16.53 5.99
CA ALA A 114 -1.11 -17.10 7.10
C ALA A 114 -1.15 -16.25 8.36
N TYR A 115 -1.23 -14.93 8.23
CA TYR A 115 -1.19 -14.01 9.36
C TYR A 115 -1.68 -12.61 8.99
N ASN A 116 -2.14 -11.82 9.96
CA ASN A 116 -2.32 -10.38 9.83
C ASN A 116 -1.65 -9.65 10.99
N THR A 117 -0.86 -8.60 10.71
CA THR A 117 -0.12 -7.86 11.73
C THR A 117 -1.00 -7.21 12.80
N VAL A 118 -2.30 -7.03 12.56
CA VAL A 118 -3.24 -6.50 13.56
C VAL A 118 -3.35 -7.42 14.78
N GLU A 119 -3.13 -8.72 14.60
CA GLU A 119 -3.16 -9.72 15.68
C GLU A 119 -2.05 -9.49 16.72
N ALA A 120 -0.95 -8.82 16.34
CA ALA A 120 0.13 -8.45 17.24
C ALA A 120 -0.17 -7.18 18.06
N ASP A 121 -1.29 -6.50 17.83
CA ASP A 121 -1.65 -5.20 18.44
C ASP A 121 -0.53 -4.13 18.33
N PRO A 122 -0.13 -3.74 17.09
CA PRO A 122 0.94 -2.79 16.88
C PRO A 122 0.56 -1.38 17.35
N GLN A 123 1.49 -0.74 18.06
CA GLN A 123 1.35 0.61 18.62
C GLN A 123 1.94 1.64 17.65
N GLY A 124 1.20 1.93 16.58
CA GLY A 124 1.60 2.86 15.53
C GLY A 124 2.24 2.17 14.32
N ILE A 125 3.26 2.81 13.74
CA ILE A 125 4.01 2.22 12.62
C ILE A 125 5.14 1.38 13.21
N GLU A 126 5.08 0.10 12.94
CA GLU A 126 6.05 -0.90 13.36
C GLU A 126 6.49 -1.73 12.17
N ARG A 127 7.68 -2.33 12.29
CA ARG A 127 8.24 -3.18 11.25
C ARG A 127 8.19 -4.65 11.69
N PHE A 128 7.74 -5.50 10.77
CA PHE A 128 7.70 -6.94 10.93
C PHE A 128 8.59 -7.60 9.87
N ALA A 129 9.42 -8.54 10.29
CA ALA A 129 10.18 -9.40 9.41
C ALA A 129 9.41 -10.70 9.19
N VAL A 130 9.09 -11.01 7.93
CA VAL A 130 8.42 -12.24 7.52
C VAL A 130 9.46 -13.13 6.86
N THR A 131 9.76 -14.26 7.48
CA THR A 131 10.71 -15.25 6.97
C THR A 131 9.96 -16.52 6.60
N ALA A 132 10.16 -16.98 5.38
CA ALA A 132 9.56 -18.20 4.87
C ALA A 132 10.64 -19.23 4.55
N THR A 133 10.37 -20.51 4.82
CA THR A 133 11.25 -21.62 4.43
C THR A 133 10.44 -22.73 3.80
N ALA A 134 10.82 -23.13 2.61
CA ALA A 134 10.20 -24.21 1.83
C ALA A 134 11.20 -24.75 0.81
N LEU A 135 11.11 -26.04 0.47
CA LEU A 135 11.90 -26.65 -0.62
C LEU A 135 13.43 -26.41 -0.50
N ASN A 136 13.95 -26.40 0.73
CA ASN A 136 15.35 -26.10 1.07
C ASN A 136 15.82 -24.66 0.75
N ALA A 137 14.90 -23.74 0.49
CA ALA A 137 15.14 -22.31 0.35
C ALA A 137 14.57 -21.56 1.55
N THR A 138 15.18 -20.42 1.88
CA THR A 138 14.70 -19.49 2.90
C THR A 138 14.72 -18.09 2.33
N GLU A 139 13.58 -17.41 2.37
CA GLU A 139 13.40 -16.04 1.91
C GLU A 139 12.91 -15.16 3.06
N SER A 140 13.22 -13.86 3.01
CA SER A 140 12.82 -12.91 4.05
C SER A 140 12.47 -11.55 3.46
N VAL A 141 11.39 -10.96 3.96
CA VAL A 141 10.92 -9.62 3.60
C VAL A 141 10.52 -8.85 4.84
N SER A 142 10.59 -7.52 4.79
CA SER A 142 10.09 -6.65 5.87
C SER A 142 8.95 -5.78 5.38
N ILE A 143 7.90 -5.71 6.18
CA ILE A 143 6.73 -4.84 5.96
C ILE A 143 6.54 -3.91 7.16
N GLU A 144 5.86 -2.79 6.93
CA GLU A 144 5.51 -1.83 7.98
C GLU A 144 4.01 -1.66 8.12
N THR A 145 3.54 -1.40 9.34
CA THR A 145 2.13 -1.09 9.61
C THR A 145 1.80 0.37 9.25
N SER A 146 2.04 0.76 7.99
CA SER A 146 1.69 2.07 7.45
C SER A 146 0.76 1.95 6.25
N ARG A 147 -0.02 3.00 5.96
CA ARG A 147 -0.95 3.04 4.82
C ARG A 147 -0.28 2.95 3.46
N CYS A 148 1.04 3.15 3.38
CA CYS A 148 1.76 2.97 2.12
C CYS A 148 2.20 1.53 1.89
N TYR A 149 2.39 0.76 2.96
CA TYR A 149 2.68 -0.65 2.83
C TYR A 149 1.38 -1.43 2.62
N GLY A 150 1.46 -2.44 1.76
CA GLY A 150 0.51 -3.53 1.71
C GLY A 150 1.06 -4.78 2.38
N GLY A 151 0.38 -5.89 2.14
CA GLY A 151 0.77 -7.20 2.67
C GLY A 151 2.08 -7.75 2.11
N ALA A 152 2.62 -8.74 2.82
CA ALA A 152 3.68 -9.61 2.34
C ALA A 152 3.09 -10.81 1.59
N TYR A 153 3.77 -11.23 0.52
CA TYR A 153 3.41 -12.37 -0.30
C TYR A 153 4.58 -13.35 -0.33
N VAL A 154 4.31 -14.60 0.03
CA VAL A 154 5.25 -15.70 -0.07
C VAL A 154 4.72 -16.65 -1.13
N SER A 155 5.39 -16.70 -2.28
CA SER A 155 4.93 -17.49 -3.42
C SER A 155 5.91 -18.60 -3.76
N ILE A 156 5.39 -19.80 -3.99
CA ILE A 156 6.09 -20.84 -4.75
C ILE A 156 5.74 -20.63 -6.23
N THR A 157 6.74 -20.49 -7.09
CA THR A 157 6.56 -20.35 -8.55
C THR A 157 6.19 -21.67 -9.22
N GLU A 158 5.80 -21.61 -10.49
CA GLU A 158 5.47 -22.79 -11.30
C GLU A 158 6.63 -23.79 -11.46
N ASP A 159 7.88 -23.35 -11.28
CA ASP A 159 9.09 -24.18 -11.29
C ASP A 159 9.57 -24.59 -9.88
N GLY A 160 8.83 -24.23 -8.83
CA GLY A 160 9.12 -24.65 -7.45
C GLY A 160 10.13 -23.75 -6.71
N ALA A 161 10.40 -22.54 -7.18
CA ALA A 161 11.24 -21.58 -6.48
C ALA A 161 10.41 -20.77 -5.46
N LEU A 162 11.01 -20.51 -4.29
CA LEU A 162 10.41 -19.70 -3.23
C LEU A 162 10.76 -18.22 -3.45
N PHE A 163 9.77 -17.34 -3.33
CA PHE A 163 9.95 -15.89 -3.33
C PHE A 163 9.17 -15.26 -2.18
N ALA A 164 9.75 -14.22 -1.58
CA ALA A 164 9.04 -13.31 -0.67
C ALA A 164 9.05 -11.89 -1.25
N THR A 165 7.88 -11.26 -1.32
CA THR A 165 7.70 -9.90 -1.82
C THR A 165 6.68 -9.14 -0.96
N TYR A 166 6.48 -7.87 -1.25
CA TYR A 166 5.50 -7.02 -0.58
C TYR A 166 4.94 -5.99 -1.56
N ALA A 167 3.74 -5.49 -1.25
CA ALA A 167 3.17 -4.35 -1.94
C ALA A 167 3.55 -3.03 -1.25
N ILE A 168 3.77 -1.99 -2.04
CA ILE A 168 3.98 -0.63 -1.54
C ILE A 168 3.36 0.38 -2.51
N CYS A 169 2.87 1.49 -1.96
CA CYS A 169 2.49 2.68 -2.68
C CYS A 169 3.76 3.47 -3.12
#